data_AF-A0AAW7E2E6-F1
#
_entry.id   AF-A0AAW7E2E6-F1
#
_cell.length_a   1.000
_cell.length_b   1.000
_cell.length_c   1.000
_cell.angle_alpha   90.00
_cell.angle_beta   90.00
_cell.angle_gamma   90.00
#
_symmetry.space_group_name_H-M   'P 1'
#
loop_
_entity.id
_entity.type
_entity.pdbx_description
1 polymer ?
#
loop_
_entity_poly.entity_id
_entity_poly.type
_entity_poly.pdbx_seq_one_letter_code
_entity_poly.pdbx_strand_id
1 'polypeptide(L)'
;MPKKSPEQKAEEEKRYIAASGAANTAELEPFLTDPNQAIRVVAAMNPDADADILDRFANDKFWGVRIEVVGHPNVSEATLRRLLEPKVSKRGVVHHAAHKKLLERGVEFGEDGMPYEINQ
;
A
#
# COMPACT_ATOMS: atom_id res chain seq x y z
N MET A 1 4.88 -29.90 -2.25
CA MET A 1 4.25 -29.02 -1.24
C MET A 1 2.86 -29.55 -0.93
N PRO A 2 2.46 -29.74 0.34
CA PRO A 2 1.11 -30.18 0.66
C PRO A 2 0.10 -29.12 0.21
N LYS A 3 -0.99 -29.56 -0.44
CA LYS A 3 -2.09 -28.67 -0.82
C LYS A 3 -2.86 -28.29 0.45
N LYS A 4 -3.37 -27.04 0.50
CA LYS A 4 -4.23 -26.57 1.61
C LYS A 4 -5.41 -27.51 1.81
N SER A 5 -5.74 -27.83 3.08
CA SER A 5 -6.96 -28.57 3.42
C SER A 5 -8.20 -27.76 3.03
N PRO A 6 -9.38 -28.40 2.90
CA PRO A 6 -10.63 -27.68 2.67
C PRO A 6 -10.90 -26.62 3.75
N GLU A 7 -10.61 -26.93 5.01
CA GLU A 7 -10.76 -26.01 6.15
C GLU A 7 -9.83 -24.80 6.00
N GLN A 8 -8.56 -25.00 5.67
CA GLN A 8 -7.61 -23.90 5.45
C GLN A 8 -8.04 -22.97 4.29
N LYS A 9 -8.66 -23.52 3.24
CA LYS A 9 -9.20 -22.72 2.15
C LYS A 9 -10.42 -21.92 2.60
N ALA A 10 -11.33 -22.53 3.35
CA ALA A 10 -12.50 -21.84 3.88
C ALA A 10 -12.10 -20.70 4.84
N GLU A 11 -11.10 -20.91 5.70
CA GLU A 11 -10.58 -19.86 6.59
C GLU A 11 -9.86 -18.74 5.85
N GLU A 12 -9.19 -19.04 4.73
CA GLU A 12 -8.63 -18.02 3.84
C GLU A 12 -9.72 -17.21 3.14
N GLU A 13 -10.77 -17.87 2.66
CA GLU A 13 -11.92 -17.21 2.02
C GLU A 13 -12.67 -16.30 2.99
N LYS A 14 -12.89 -16.73 4.24
CA LYS A 14 -13.48 -15.88 5.29
C LYS A 14 -12.67 -14.62 5.54
N ARG A 15 -11.34 -14.74 5.66
CA ARG A 15 -10.46 -13.58 5.87
C ARG A 15 -10.43 -12.66 4.65
N TYR A 16 -10.48 -13.22 3.44
CA TYR A 16 -10.61 -12.43 2.21
C TYR A 16 -11.90 -11.60 2.21
N ILE A 17 -13.04 -12.22 2.53
CA ILE A 17 -14.34 -11.54 2.62
C ILE A 17 -14.30 -10.45 3.70
N ALA A 18 -13.72 -10.75 4.87
CA ALA A 18 -13.59 -9.79 5.96
C ALA A 18 -12.70 -8.59 5.58
N ALA A 19 -11.58 -8.80 4.89
CA ALA A 19 -10.72 -7.71 4.41
C ALA A 19 -11.43 -6.83 3.37
N SER A 20 -12.19 -7.44 2.47
CA SER A 20 -12.95 -6.72 1.44
C SER A 20 -14.15 -5.95 2.01
N GLY A 21 -14.71 -6.39 3.13
CA GLY A 21 -15.91 -5.82 3.74
C GLY A 21 -15.64 -5.00 5.01
N ALA A 22 -14.37 -4.79 5.38
CA ALA A 22 -14.00 -3.95 6.51
C ALA A 22 -14.43 -2.50 6.25
N ALA A 23 -15.05 -1.86 7.24
CA ALA A 23 -15.68 -0.55 7.09
C ALA A 23 -14.89 0.60 7.76
N ASN A 24 -13.76 0.29 8.38
CA ASN A 24 -12.94 1.27 9.10
C ASN A 24 -11.53 0.73 9.37
N THR A 25 -10.66 1.61 9.84
CA THR A 25 -9.28 1.29 10.19
C THR A 25 -9.16 0.15 11.19
N ALA A 26 -9.96 0.12 12.26
CA ALA A 26 -9.88 -0.93 13.28
C ALA A 26 -10.18 -2.33 12.72
N GLU A 27 -11.09 -2.43 11.77
CA GLU A 27 -11.39 -3.68 11.06
C GLU A 27 -10.32 -4.08 10.04
N LEU A 28 -9.58 -3.09 9.50
CA LEU A 28 -8.48 -3.32 8.56
C LEU A 28 -7.17 -3.71 9.25
N GLU A 29 -6.94 -3.26 10.50
CA GLU A 29 -5.70 -3.49 11.25
C GLU A 29 -5.23 -4.96 11.29
N PRO A 30 -6.09 -5.97 11.53
CA PRO A 30 -5.67 -7.37 11.58
C PRO A 30 -5.01 -7.83 10.27
N PHE A 31 -5.37 -7.24 9.12
CA PHE A 31 -4.86 -7.66 7.82
C PHE A 31 -3.48 -7.13 7.49
N LEU A 32 -2.93 -6.16 8.25
CA LEU A 32 -1.55 -5.69 8.07
C LEU A 32 -0.51 -6.82 8.15
N THR A 33 -0.83 -7.88 8.89
CA THR A 33 0.07 -9.01 9.12
C THR A 33 -0.46 -10.33 8.58
N ASP A 34 -1.53 -10.30 7.75
CA ASP A 34 -2.10 -11.52 7.19
C ASP A 34 -1.03 -12.32 6.41
N PRO A 35 -0.88 -13.64 6.63
CA PRO A 35 0.14 -14.43 5.95
C PRO A 35 -0.05 -14.48 4.43
N ASN A 36 -1.28 -14.30 3.94
CA ASN A 36 -1.57 -14.29 2.51
C ASN A 36 -1.48 -12.86 1.96
N GLN A 37 -0.50 -12.62 1.09
CA GLN A 37 -0.29 -11.34 0.44
C GLN A 37 -1.51 -10.85 -0.37
N ALA A 38 -2.33 -11.75 -0.93
CA ALA A 38 -3.53 -11.36 -1.66
C ALA A 38 -4.59 -10.74 -0.73
N ILE A 39 -4.68 -11.20 0.52
CA ILE A 39 -5.59 -10.60 1.51
C ILE A 39 -5.08 -9.21 1.92
N ARG A 40 -3.77 -9.06 2.11
CA ARG A 40 -3.18 -7.74 2.40
C ARG A 40 -3.39 -6.74 1.26
N VAL A 41 -3.30 -7.20 0.02
CA VAL A 41 -3.63 -6.40 -1.19
C VAL A 41 -5.09 -5.95 -1.14
N VAL A 42 -6.03 -6.86 -0.90
CA VAL A 42 -7.46 -6.53 -0.81
C VAL A 42 -7.75 -5.53 0.30
N ALA A 43 -7.12 -5.69 1.47
CA ALA A 43 -7.27 -4.75 2.58
C ALA A 43 -6.73 -3.35 2.23
N ALA A 44 -5.60 -3.26 1.53
CA ALA A 44 -5.04 -1.98 1.08
C ALA A 44 -5.85 -1.32 -0.06
N MET A 45 -6.59 -2.10 -0.85
CA MET A 45 -7.51 -1.62 -1.89
C MET A 45 -8.87 -1.19 -1.33
N ASN A 46 -9.16 -1.49 -0.07
CA ASN A 46 -10.48 -1.27 0.50
C ASN A 46 -10.80 0.24 0.50
N PRO A 47 -11.95 0.67 -0.07
CA PRO A 47 -12.31 2.08 -0.19
C PRO A 47 -12.45 2.81 1.16
N ASP A 48 -12.73 2.08 2.24
CA ASP A 48 -12.83 2.61 3.61
C ASP A 48 -11.46 2.71 4.32
N ALA A 49 -10.36 2.34 3.63
CA ALA A 49 -9.01 2.57 4.12
C ALA A 49 -8.69 4.07 4.12
N ASP A 50 -8.50 4.63 5.32
CA ASP A 50 -8.06 6.00 5.51
C ASP A 50 -6.55 6.19 5.31
N ALA A 51 -6.09 7.44 5.38
CA ALA A 51 -4.68 7.78 5.19
C ALA A 51 -3.75 7.11 6.22
N ASP A 52 -4.21 6.92 7.46
CA ASP A 52 -3.39 6.40 8.56
C ASP A 52 -3.14 4.90 8.39
N ILE A 53 -4.18 4.13 8.06
CA ILE A 53 -4.01 2.69 7.82
C ILE A 53 -3.25 2.42 6.51
N LEU A 54 -3.44 3.26 5.49
CA LEU A 54 -2.66 3.18 4.25
C LEU A 54 -1.17 3.45 4.49
N ASP A 55 -0.83 4.40 5.38
CA ASP A 55 0.57 4.65 5.75
C ASP A 55 1.21 3.41 6.40
N ARG A 56 0.43 2.65 7.17
CA ARG A 56 0.87 1.37 7.75
C ARG A 56 1.04 0.29 6.68
N PHE A 57 0.09 0.15 5.75
CA PHE A 57 0.23 -0.76 4.60
C PHE A 57 1.40 -0.38 3.67
N ALA A 58 1.82 0.87 3.61
CA ALA A 58 3.00 1.28 2.85
C ALA A 58 4.31 0.63 3.37
N ASN A 59 4.31 0.10 4.59
CA ASN A 59 5.45 -0.66 5.15
C ASN A 59 5.42 -2.16 4.80
N ASP A 60 4.43 -2.63 4.03
CA ASP A 60 4.33 -4.04 3.67
C ASP A 60 5.59 -4.51 2.93
N LYS A 61 6.02 -5.75 3.18
CA LYS A 61 7.17 -6.37 2.50
C LYS A 61 6.90 -6.62 1.02
N PHE A 62 5.66 -6.91 0.64
CA PHE A 62 5.26 -7.22 -0.71
C PHE A 62 4.97 -5.93 -1.49
N TRP A 63 5.69 -5.74 -2.58
CA TRP A 63 5.58 -4.53 -3.40
C TRP A 63 4.16 -4.31 -3.96
N GLY A 64 3.40 -5.39 -4.21
CA GLY A 64 2.02 -5.28 -4.70
C GLY A 64 1.09 -4.54 -3.74
N VAL A 65 1.21 -4.79 -2.43
CA VAL A 65 0.45 -4.04 -1.41
C VAL A 65 0.80 -2.56 -1.46
N ARG A 66 2.10 -2.24 -1.56
CA ARG A 66 2.56 -0.84 -1.65
C ARG A 66 2.09 -0.13 -2.92
N ILE A 67 1.91 -0.85 -4.03
CA ILE A 67 1.35 -0.29 -5.27
C ILE A 67 -0.13 0.07 -5.08
N GLU A 68 -0.92 -0.78 -4.42
CA GLU A 68 -2.32 -0.45 -4.13
C GLU A 68 -2.43 0.79 -3.24
N VAL A 69 -1.55 0.90 -2.23
CA VAL A 69 -1.46 2.10 -1.40
C VAL A 69 -1.19 3.36 -2.24
N VAL A 70 -0.23 3.31 -3.17
CA VAL A 70 0.06 4.46 -4.06
C VAL A 70 -1.14 4.82 -4.95
N GLY A 71 -1.86 3.81 -5.44
CA GLY A 71 -3.03 4.00 -6.30
C GLY A 71 -4.25 4.55 -5.56
N HIS A 72 -4.32 4.33 -4.24
CA HIS A 72 -5.50 4.61 -3.44
C HIS A 72 -5.87 6.11 -3.42
N PRO A 73 -7.16 6.48 -3.53
CA PRO A 73 -7.59 7.88 -3.48
C PRO A 73 -7.23 8.57 -2.16
N ASN A 74 -7.29 7.83 -1.05
CA ASN A 74 -7.07 8.37 0.30
C ASN A 74 -5.59 8.42 0.72
N VAL A 75 -4.64 8.01 -0.13
CA VAL A 75 -3.21 8.01 0.26
C VAL A 75 -2.70 9.42 0.50
N SER A 76 -2.01 9.63 1.62
CA SER A 76 -1.44 10.93 1.95
C SER A 76 -0.23 11.27 1.05
N GLU A 77 0.05 12.55 0.84
CA GLU A 77 1.26 12.97 0.15
C GLU A 77 2.53 12.56 0.92
N ALA A 78 2.49 12.62 2.25
CA ALA A 78 3.60 12.21 3.11
C ALA A 78 3.97 10.72 2.90
N THR A 79 2.97 9.84 2.81
CA THR A 79 3.16 8.42 2.50
C THR A 79 3.78 8.24 1.11
N LEU A 80 3.31 8.97 0.09
CA LEU A 80 3.88 8.91 -1.26
C LEU A 80 5.35 9.37 -1.29
N ARG A 81 5.70 10.46 -0.61
CA ARG A 81 7.07 10.95 -0.50
C ARG A 81 7.99 9.92 0.16
N ARG A 82 7.52 9.27 1.23
CA ARG A 82 8.26 8.20 1.93
C ARG A 82 8.50 6.94 1.07
N LEU A 83 7.64 6.69 0.09
CA LEU A 83 7.76 5.56 -0.83
C LEU A 83 8.77 5.79 -1.97
N LEU A 84 9.34 7.00 -2.09
CA LEU A 84 10.40 7.28 -3.05
C LEU A 84 11.75 6.74 -2.57
N GLU A 85 12.45 6.05 -3.48
CA GLU A 85 13.82 5.61 -3.24
C GLU A 85 14.85 6.69 -3.68
N PRO A 86 15.67 7.20 -2.76
CA PRO A 86 16.69 8.20 -3.07
C PRO A 86 17.82 7.65 -3.95
N LYS A 87 18.18 6.37 -3.82
CA LYS A 87 19.25 5.78 -4.64
C LYS A 87 18.72 5.36 -5.99
N VAL A 88 19.17 6.03 -7.05
CA VAL A 88 18.76 5.75 -8.45
C VAL A 88 18.81 4.26 -8.80
N SER A 89 19.85 3.54 -8.38
CA SER A 89 20.03 2.11 -8.64
C SER A 89 19.04 1.18 -7.93
N LYS A 90 18.32 1.68 -6.93
CA LYS A 90 17.31 0.94 -6.17
C LYS A 90 15.87 1.32 -6.54
N ARG A 91 15.69 2.29 -7.43
CA ARG A 91 14.36 2.72 -7.89
C ARG A 91 13.66 1.55 -8.57
N GLY A 92 12.51 1.19 -8.04
CA GLY A 92 11.67 0.12 -8.55
C GLY A 92 10.26 0.60 -8.85
N VAL A 93 9.37 -0.36 -9.10
CA VAL A 93 7.97 -0.10 -9.47
C VAL A 93 7.24 0.82 -8.50
N VAL A 94 7.49 0.68 -7.20
CA VAL A 94 6.85 1.50 -6.15
C VAL A 94 7.33 2.96 -6.21
N HIS A 95 8.63 3.19 -6.40
CA HIS A 95 9.18 4.55 -6.56
C HIS A 95 8.55 5.23 -7.78
N HIS A 96 8.52 4.56 -8.94
CA HIS A 96 7.97 5.17 -10.16
C HIS A 96 6.46 5.44 -10.05
N ALA A 97 5.71 4.56 -9.40
CA ALA A 97 4.29 4.78 -9.14
C ALA A 97 4.08 5.99 -8.22
N ALA A 98 4.83 6.08 -7.12
CA ALA A 98 4.73 7.19 -6.17
C ALA A 98 5.15 8.52 -6.84
N HIS A 99 6.25 8.52 -7.58
CA HIS A 99 6.72 9.67 -8.37
C HIS A 99 5.65 10.15 -9.34
N LYS A 100 5.05 9.24 -10.12
CA LYS A 100 3.96 9.58 -11.05
C LYS A 100 2.75 10.18 -10.32
N LYS A 101 2.33 9.57 -9.20
CA LYS A 101 1.18 10.04 -8.41
C LYS A 101 1.44 11.44 -7.81
N LEU A 102 2.68 11.71 -7.39
CA LEU A 102 3.10 13.02 -6.91
C LEU A 102 3.11 14.08 -8.03
N LEU A 103 3.60 13.74 -9.22
CA LEU A 103 3.48 14.61 -10.40
C LEU A 103 2.02 14.94 -10.74
N GLU A 104 1.13 13.94 -10.69
CA GLU A 104 -0.31 14.14 -10.88
C GLU A 104 -0.93 15.08 -9.83
N ARG A 105 -0.31 15.18 -8.64
CA ARG A 105 -0.68 16.12 -7.57
C ARG A 105 0.01 17.48 -7.67
N GLY A 106 0.80 17.71 -8.72
CA GLY A 106 1.51 18.98 -8.93
C GLY A 106 2.79 19.13 -8.11
N VAL A 107 3.34 18.04 -7.55
CA VAL A 107 4.62 18.09 -6.85
C VAL A 107 5.76 18.19 -7.86
N GLU A 108 6.61 19.19 -7.66
CA GLU A 108 7.80 19.43 -8.47
C GLU A 108 9.00 18.61 -7.98
N PHE A 109 9.84 18.16 -8.92
CA PHE A 109 11.00 17.32 -8.68
C PHE A 109 12.28 18.00 -9.17
N GLY A 110 13.36 17.82 -8.42
CA GLY A 110 14.70 18.26 -8.82
C GLY A 110 15.36 17.35 -9.86
N GLU A 111 16.56 17.72 -10.29
CA GLU A 111 17.37 16.94 -11.24
C GLU A 111 17.74 15.55 -10.71
N ASP A 112 17.80 15.40 -9.39
CA ASP A 112 18.03 14.12 -8.72
C ASP A 112 16.80 13.19 -8.78
N GLY A 113 15.64 13.67 -9.25
CA GLY A 113 14.38 12.93 -9.30
C GLY A 113 13.74 12.74 -7.92
N MET A 114 14.04 13.64 -6.97
CA MET A 114 13.36 13.74 -5.68
C MET A 114 12.54 15.03 -5.59
N PRO A 115 11.46 15.06 -4.79
CA PRO A 115 10.64 16.26 -4.62
C PRO A 115 11.46 17.38 -3.99
N TYR A 116 11.16 18.63 -4.35
CA TYR A 116 11.65 19.75 -3.55
C TYR A 116 11.04 19.68 -2.14
N GLU A 117 11.88 19.92 -1.13
CA GLU A 117 11.42 20.10 0.25
C GLU A 117 10.65 21.42 0.30
N ILE A 118 9.37 21.34 0.64
CA ILE A 118 8.59 22.54 0.92
C ILE A 118 9.07 23.00 2.29
N ASN A 119 9.92 24.04 2.33
CA ASN A 119 10.26 24.69 3.59
C ASN A 119 8.94 25.20 4.20
N GLN A 120 8.48 24.56 5.28
CA GLN A 120 7.34 25.01 6.08
C GLN A 120 7.70 26.28 6.87
#